data_AF-A0ABD0PVV1-F1
#
_entry.id   AF-A0ABD0PVV1-F1
#
_cell.length_a   1.000
_cell.length_b   1.000
_cell.length_c   1.000
_cell.angle_alpha   90.00
_cell.angle_beta   90.00
_cell.angle_gamma   90.00
#
_symmetry.space_group_name_H-M   'P 1'
#
loop_
_entity.id
_entity.type
_entity.pdbx_description
1 polymer ?
#
loop_
_entity_poly.entity_id
_entity_poly.type
_entity_poly.pdbx_seq_one_letter_code
_entity_poly.pdbx_strand_id
1 'polypeptide(L)'
;LNIEIAQEKPILDLLREIKPVLYLSTNPQNVKEAIRAGYGAATMFQKDYGEHSAEVLRVAFDGDGVLFSDESERVNNEKGLEAFFQNERDKEGTSLAL
;
A
#
# COMPACT_ATOMS: atom_id res chain seq x y z
N LEU A 1 -6.61 -38.80 26.00
CA LEU A 1 -6.10 -37.44 25.70
C LEU A 1 -7.06 -36.83 24.71
N ASN A 2 -7.96 -35.98 25.19
CA ASN A 2 -8.82 -35.18 24.31
C ASN A 2 -7.98 -33.98 23.87
N ILE A 3 -7.63 -33.93 22.60
CA ILE A 3 -7.03 -32.73 22.00
C ILE A 3 -8.21 -31.87 21.56
N GLU A 4 -8.53 -30.85 22.36
CA GLU A 4 -9.42 -29.78 21.93
C GLU A 4 -8.67 -28.97 20.86
N ILE A 5 -9.06 -29.16 19.60
CA ILE A 5 -8.63 -28.28 18.52
C ILE A 5 -9.38 -26.97 18.76
N ALA A 6 -8.69 -25.97 19.30
CA ALA A 6 -9.20 -24.62 19.40
C ALA A 6 -9.65 -24.18 18.00
N GLN A 7 -10.96 -23.95 17.84
CA GLN A 7 -11.50 -23.43 16.57
C GLN A 7 -10.87 -22.07 16.33
N GLU A 8 -10.18 -21.90 15.20
CA GLU A 8 -9.61 -20.61 14.82
C GLU A 8 -10.73 -19.55 14.78
N LYS A 9 -10.48 -18.39 15.39
CA LYS A 9 -11.44 -17.30 15.44
C LYS A 9 -11.78 -16.84 14.01
N PRO A 10 -13.07 -16.67 13.65
CA PRO A 10 -13.43 -16.17 12.32
C PRO A 10 -12.75 -14.84 12.02
N ILE A 11 -12.31 -14.65 10.77
CA ILE A 11 -11.54 -13.46 10.39
C ILE A 11 -12.30 -12.15 10.71
N LEU A 12 -13.62 -12.14 10.55
CA LEU A 12 -14.43 -10.95 10.85
C LEU A 12 -14.41 -10.56 12.33
N ASP A 13 -14.32 -11.54 13.24
CA ASP A 13 -14.24 -11.23 14.66
C ASP A 13 -12.86 -10.67 15.03
N LEU A 14 -11.81 -11.10 14.32
CA LEU A 14 -10.48 -10.51 14.44
C LEU A 14 -10.46 -9.07 13.91
N LEU A 15 -11.04 -8.83 12.73
CA LEU A 15 -11.11 -7.49 12.12
C LEU A 15 -11.93 -6.51 12.96
N ARG A 16 -13.01 -6.99 13.61
CA ARG A 16 -13.83 -6.18 14.52
C ARG A 16 -13.07 -5.74 15.77
N GLU A 17 -12.20 -6.60 16.28
CA GLU A 17 -11.40 -6.32 17.48
C GLU A 17 -10.25 -5.37 17.19
N ILE A 18 -9.49 -5.64 16.12
CA ILE A 18 -8.30 -4.86 15.75
C ILE A 18 -8.67 -3.53 15.07
N LYS A 19 -9.77 -3.50 14.30
CA LYS A 19 -10.24 -2.37 13.50
C LYS A 19 -9.15 -1.77 12.59
N PRO A 20 -8.49 -2.59 11.75
CA PRO A 20 -7.42 -2.09 10.89
C PRO A 20 -7.99 -1.19 9.79
N VAL A 21 -7.17 -0.25 9.33
CA VAL A 21 -7.47 0.57 8.14
C VAL A 21 -7.42 -0.28 6.85
N LEU A 22 -6.49 -1.25 6.79
CA LEU A 22 -6.30 -2.14 5.66
C LEU A 22 -5.97 -3.57 6.12
N TYR A 23 -6.69 -4.55 5.58
CA TYR A 23 -6.44 -5.98 5.77
C TYR A 23 -5.78 -6.60 4.53
N LEU A 24 -4.61 -7.24 4.70
CA LEU A 24 -3.89 -7.92 3.62
C LEU A 24 -3.83 -9.43 3.88
N SER A 25 -4.14 -10.23 2.86
CA SER A 25 -4.07 -11.69 2.96
C SER A 25 -3.73 -12.36 1.63
N THR A 26 -3.03 -13.48 1.67
CA THR A 26 -2.84 -14.35 0.50
C THR A 26 -4.08 -15.21 0.21
N ASN A 27 -5.04 -15.29 1.13
CA ASN A 27 -6.29 -16.02 0.95
C ASN A 27 -7.37 -15.11 0.34
N PRO A 28 -7.73 -15.27 -0.95
CA PRO A 28 -8.67 -14.40 -1.62
C PRO A 28 -10.11 -14.52 -1.08
N GLN A 29 -10.47 -15.63 -0.41
CA GLN A 29 -11.79 -15.77 0.18
C GLN A 29 -11.94 -14.89 1.43
N ASN A 30 -10.92 -14.88 2.30
CA ASN A 30 -10.91 -14.01 3.48
C ASN A 30 -10.94 -12.53 3.09
N VAL A 31 -10.22 -12.16 2.02
CA VAL A 31 -10.25 -10.79 1.46
C VAL A 31 -11.66 -10.43 0.98
N LYS A 32 -12.32 -11.31 0.22
CA LYS A 32 -13.71 -11.08 -0.23
C LYS A 32 -14.68 -10.93 0.94
N GLU A 33 -14.53 -11.74 1.99
CA GLU A 33 -15.35 -11.65 3.18
C GLU A 33 -15.14 -10.32 3.91
N ALA A 34 -13.89 -9.88 4.09
CA ALA A 34 -13.56 -8.59 4.69
C ALA A 34 -14.12 -7.41 3.90
N ILE A 35 -14.01 -7.42 2.57
CA ILE A 35 -14.59 -6.39 1.69
C ILE A 35 -16.12 -6.35 1.84
N ARG A 36 -16.78 -7.50 1.84
CA ARG A 36 -18.24 -7.58 2.02
C ARG A 36 -18.69 -7.07 3.39
N ALA A 37 -17.84 -7.22 4.41
CA ALA A 37 -18.07 -6.67 5.75
C ALA A 37 -17.70 -5.19 5.89
N GLY A 38 -17.25 -4.52 4.83
CA GLY A 38 -16.98 -3.08 4.78
C GLY A 38 -15.55 -2.67 5.17
N TYR A 39 -14.62 -3.63 5.30
CA TYR A 39 -13.22 -3.31 5.55
C TYR A 39 -12.47 -3.05 4.24
N GLY A 40 -11.53 -2.11 4.27
CA GLY A 40 -10.51 -2.01 3.24
C GLY A 40 -9.65 -3.27 3.27
N ALA A 41 -9.60 -4.02 2.17
CA ALA A 41 -8.81 -5.24 2.11
C ALA A 41 -8.26 -5.53 0.71
N ALA A 42 -7.12 -6.22 0.64
CA ALA A 42 -6.50 -6.60 -0.62
C ALA A 42 -5.82 -7.98 -0.54
N THR A 43 -5.77 -8.65 -1.71
CA THR A 43 -5.05 -9.92 -1.85
C THR A 43 -3.58 -9.65 -2.07
N MET A 44 -2.73 -10.20 -1.23
CA MET A 44 -1.28 -10.17 -1.40
C MET A 44 -0.84 -11.39 -2.21
N PHE A 45 -0.17 -11.14 -3.33
CA PHE A 45 0.43 -12.21 -4.11
C PHE A 45 1.87 -12.40 -3.67
N GLN A 46 2.18 -13.56 -3.10
CA GLN A 46 3.57 -13.99 -2.94
C GLN A 46 3.98 -14.63 -4.26
N LYS A 47 4.77 -13.91 -5.06
CA LYS A 47 5.43 -14.49 -6.22
C LYS A 47 6.80 -14.95 -5.77
N ASP A 48 7.10 -16.24 -5.91
CA ASP A 48 8.49 -16.68 -5.91
C ASP A 48 9.16 -16.03 -7.13
N TYR A 49 9.95 -15.01 -6.86
CA TYR A 49 10.94 -14.57 -7.82
C TYR A 49 12.00 -15.67 -7.83
N GLY A 50 11.86 -16.64 -8.75
CA GLY A 50 12.91 -17.64 -8.99
C GLY A 50 14.26 -16.97 -9.21
N GLU A 51 15.35 -17.73 -9.05
CA GLU A 51 16.74 -17.22 -9.12
C GLU A 51 16.89 -16.07 -10.10
N HIS A 52 17.15 -14.88 -9.55
CA HIS A 52 17.32 -13.68 -10.34
C HIS A 52 18.55 -13.88 -11.22
N SER A 53 18.34 -13.95 -12.54
CA SER A 53 19.43 -13.69 -13.49
C SER A 53 20.04 -12.34 -13.13
N ALA A 54 21.35 -12.32 -12.89
CA ALA A 54 22.12 -11.12 -12.54
C ALA A 54 22.08 -10.03 -13.63
N GLU A 55 21.43 -10.30 -14.77
CA GLU A 55 21.35 -9.40 -15.93
C GLU A 55 20.20 -8.38 -15.83
N VAL A 56 19.28 -8.50 -14.86
CA VAL A 56 18.11 -7.60 -14.77
C VAL A 56 17.96 -6.97 -13.39
N LEU A 57 18.19 -5.65 -13.32
CA LEU A 57 17.83 -4.81 -12.16
C LEU A 57 16.31 -4.58 -12.13
N ARG A 58 15.67 -4.91 -11.01
CA ARG A 58 14.24 -4.63 -10.76
C ARG A 58 14.13 -3.64 -9.62
N VAL A 59 13.60 -2.46 -9.91
CA VAL A 59 13.34 -1.41 -8.91
C VAL A 59 11.84 -1.39 -8.63
N ALA A 60 11.46 -1.58 -7.37
CA ALA A 60 10.11 -1.30 -6.91
C ALA A 60 10.10 0.10 -6.29
N PHE A 61 9.32 1.00 -6.87
CA PHE A 61 9.08 2.32 -6.31
C PHE A 61 7.90 2.21 -5.36
N ASP A 62 8.13 2.45 -4.06
CA ASP A 62 7.05 2.64 -3.11
C ASP A 62 6.44 4.01 -3.41
N GLY A 63 5.22 4.02 -3.97
CA GLY A 63 4.56 5.25 -4.41
C GLY A 63 4.06 6.13 -3.26
N ASP A 64 4.48 5.82 -2.02
CA ASP A 64 4.19 6.58 -0.81
C ASP A 64 5.12 7.79 -0.63
N GLY A 65 6.23 7.84 -1.37
CA GLY A 65 7.02 9.04 -1.58
C GLY A 65 6.54 9.79 -2.82
N VAL A 66 5.84 10.92 -2.63
CA VAL A 66 5.69 11.88 -3.73
C VAL A 66 7.10 12.32 -4.12
N LEU A 67 7.53 11.97 -5.33
CA LEU A 67 8.81 12.40 -5.87
C LEU A 67 8.73 13.91 -6.13
N PHE A 68 9.09 14.71 -5.13
CA PHE A 68 9.21 16.15 -5.29
C PHE A 68 10.41 16.44 -6.17
N SER A 69 10.24 17.30 -7.17
CA SER A 69 11.38 17.96 -7.78
C SER A 69 12.06 18.86 -6.75
N ASP A 70 13.36 19.15 -6.92
CA ASP A 70 14.10 20.13 -6.10
C ASP A 70 13.35 21.48 -6.00
N GLU A 71 12.62 21.84 -7.06
CA GLU A 71 11.81 23.05 -7.09
C GLU A 71 10.57 22.94 -6.20
N SER A 72 9.86 21.81 -6.26
CA SER A 72 8.68 21.57 -5.43
C SER A 72 9.04 21.44 -3.94
N GLU A 73 10.21 20.85 -3.63
CA GLU A 73 10.75 20.82 -2.26
C GLU A 73 11.05 22.23 -1.73
N ARG A 74 11.66 23.08 -2.55
CA ARG A 74 11.92 24.48 -2.20
C ARG A 74 10.63 25.26 -1.96
N VAL A 75 9.61 25.08 -2.81
CA VAL A 75 8.30 25.72 -2.63
C VAL A 75 7.64 25.29 -1.34
N ASN A 76 7.67 24.00 -1.00
CA ASN A 76 7.14 23.50 0.28
C ASN A 76 7.91 24.09 1.48
N ASN A 77 9.24 24.13 1.42
CA ASN A 77 10.08 24.66 2.49
C ASN A 77 9.90 26.18 2.69
N GLU A 78 9.75 26.96 1.61
CA GLU A 78 9.63 28.42 1.69
C GLU A 78 8.19 28.90 1.93
N LYS A 79 7.18 28.21 1.38
CA LYS A 79 5.79 28.69 1.28
C LYS A 79 4.75 27.72 1.85
N GLY A 80 5.19 26.57 2.35
CA GLY A 80 4.33 25.56 2.96
C GLY A 80 3.54 24.71 1.96
N LEU A 81 2.80 23.78 2.54
CA LEU A 81 2.16 22.68 1.82
C LEU A 81 1.04 23.14 0.86
N GLU A 82 0.36 24.24 1.16
CA GLU A 82 -0.68 24.81 0.30
C GLU A 82 -0.12 25.29 -1.05
N ALA A 83 1.04 25.96 -1.00
CA ALA A 83 1.74 26.44 -2.19
C ALA A 83 2.33 25.28 -2.99
N PHE A 84 2.74 24.21 -2.31
CA PHE A 84 3.15 22.97 -2.95
C PHE A 84 2.00 22.35 -3.77
N PHE A 85 0.81 22.18 -3.18
CA PHE A 85 -0.34 21.63 -3.93
C PHE A 85 -0.72 22.49 -5.13
N GLN A 86 -0.60 23.81 -5.03
CA GLN A 86 -0.83 24.69 -6.17
C GLN A 86 0.23 24.50 -7.25
N ASN A 87 1.50 24.43 -6.88
CA ASN A 87 2.61 24.20 -7.81
C ASN A 87 2.50 22.84 -8.54
N GLU A 88 2.10 21.78 -7.85
CA GLU A 88 1.87 20.46 -8.47
C GLU A 88 0.68 20.51 -9.45
N ARG A 89 -0.43 21.15 -9.07
CA ARG A 89 -1.58 21.34 -9.98
C ARG A 89 -1.21 22.13 -11.23
N ASP A 90 -0.42 23.20 -11.08
CA ASP A 90 0.02 24.03 -12.19
C ASP A 90 1.00 23.28 -13.13
N LYS A 91 1.64 22.22 -12.65
CA LYS A 91 2.65 21.42 -13.37
C LYS A 91 2.19 19.99 -13.71
N GLU A 92 0.92 19.67 -13.50
CA GLU A 92 0.33 18.33 -13.70
C GLU A 92 0.55 17.77 -15.13
N GLY A 93 0.77 18.63 -16.13
CA GLY A 93 1.05 18.24 -17.52
C GLY A 93 2.52 18.30 -17.94
N THR A 94 3.43 18.73 -17.06
CA THR A 94 4.85 18.87 -17.36
C THR A 94 5.57 17.62 -16.89
N SER A 95 5.94 16.75 -17.83
CA SER A 95 6.77 15.58 -17.52
C SER A 95 8.07 16.05 -16.86
N LEU A 96 8.36 15.53 -15.66
CA LEU A 96 9.67 15.67 -15.04
C LEU A 96 10.65 14.88 -15.90
N ALA A 97 11.41 15.57 -16.74
CA ALA A 97 12.54 14.98 -17.43
C ALA A 97 13.66 14.79 -16.39
N LEU A 98 13.90 13.52 -16.02
CA LEU A 98 15.11 13.10 -15.32
C LEU A 98 16.34 13.31 -16.20
#